data_AF-A0A7V9NMW1-F1
#
_entry.id   AF-A0A7V9NMW1-F1
#
_cell.length_a   1.000
_cell.length_b   1.000
_cell.length_c   1.000
_cell.angle_alpha   90.00
_cell.angle_beta   90.00
_cell.angle_gamma   90.00
#
_symmetry.space_group_name_H-M   'P 1'
#
loop_
_entity.id
_entity.type
_entity.pdbx_description
1 polymer ?
#
loop_
_entity_poly.entity_id
_entity_poly.type
_entity_poly.pdbx_seq_one_letter_code
_entity_poly.pdbx_strand_id
1 'polypeptide(L)' 'MKDRLLEELKIDKTAFSVGSLEESDEKEYWLRQTPEARLRQMEILRRINYGHRATGRLQRFFEAAQQKGC' A
#
# COMPACT_ATOMS: atom_id res chain seq x y z
N MET A 1 -2.99 1.93 -35.10
CA MET A 1 -2.55 2.83 -33.99
C MET A 1 -2.81 2.20 -32.63
N LYS A 2 -4.03 1.70 -32.38
CA LYS A 2 -4.41 0.98 -31.15
C LYS A 2 -3.56 -0.26 -30.84
N ASP A 3 -3.15 -1.02 -31.86
CA ASP A 3 -2.38 -2.26 -31.65
C ASP A 3 -0.94 -2.00 -31.18
N ARG A 4 -0.34 -0.88 -31.61
CA ARG A 4 1.00 -0.46 -31.17
C ARG A 4 1.02 -0.05 -29.70
N LEU A 5 -0.04 0.60 -29.23
CA LEU A 5 -0.24 0.94 -27.82
C LEU A 5 -0.38 -0.30 -26.93
N LEU A 6 -1.03 -1.36 -27.42
CA LEU A 6 -1.17 -2.62 -26.68
C LEU A 6 0.16 -3.37 -26.56
N GLU A 7 1.02 -3.28 -27.58
CA GLU A 7 2.37 -3.86 -27.53
C GLU A 7 3.28 -3.13 -26.53
N GLU A 8 3.18 -1.79 -26.42
CA GLU A 8 3.94 -0.99 -25.45
C GLU A 8 3.48 -1.20 -23.99
N LEU A 9 2.24 -1.67 -23.79
CA LEU A 9 1.67 -1.98 -22.47
C LEU A 9 1.91 -3.43 -22.02
N LYS A 10 2.67 -4.23 -22.78
CA LYS A 10 2.99 -5.60 -22.37
C LYS A 10 3.89 -5.60 -21.15
N ILE A 11 3.44 -6.30 -20.12
CA ILE A 11 4.22 -6.58 -18.92
C ILE A 11 5.24 -7.67 -19.25
N ASP A 12 6.50 -7.46 -18.87
CA ASP A 12 7.50 -8.53 -18.87
C ASP A 12 7.14 -9.57 -17.81
N LYS A 13 6.73 -10.75 -18.28
CA LYS A 13 6.31 -11.85 -17.42
C LYS A 13 7.46 -12.66 -16.83
N THR A 14 8.67 -12.44 -17.32
CA THR A 14 9.88 -13.09 -16.79
C THR A 14 10.43 -12.39 -15.55
N ALA A 15 10.02 -11.13 -15.34
CA ALA A 15 10.44 -10.33 -14.20
C ALA A 15 9.66 -10.62 -12.90
N PHE A 16 8.66 -11.51 -12.92
CA PHE A 16 7.89 -11.86 -11.74
C PHE A 16 7.75 -13.37 -11.56
N SER A 17 7.62 -13.80 -10.30
CA SER A 17 7.31 -15.17 -9.90
C SER A 17 5.97 -15.22 -9.18
N VAL A 18 5.29 -16.36 -9.24
CA VAL A 18 4.05 -16.62 -8.49
C VAL A 18 4.43 -17.49 -7.29
N GLY A 19 4.24 -16.95 -6.09
CA GLY A 19 4.54 -17.64 -4.82
C GLY A 19 3.29 -18.00 -4.03
N SER A 20 3.43 -18.92 -3.07
CA SER A 20 2.43 -19.17 -2.04
C SER A 20 2.38 -18.01 -1.05
N LEU A 21 1.19 -17.65 -0.58
CA LEU A 21 1.02 -16.57 0.40
C LEU A 21 1.68 -16.90 1.76
N GLU A 22 1.76 -18.19 2.11
CA GLU A 22 2.28 -18.67 3.39
C GLU A 22 3.82 -18.78 3.43
N GLU A 23 4.47 -18.86 2.26
CA GLU A 23 5.93 -19.06 2.12
C GLU A 23 6.62 -17.86 1.46
N SER A 24 6.02 -16.66 1.55
CA SER A 24 6.52 -15.52 0.79
C SER A 24 7.79 -14.91 1.42
N ASP A 25 8.85 -14.87 0.62
CA ASP A 25 10.10 -14.13 0.82
C ASP A 25 9.88 -12.59 0.79
N GLU A 26 8.65 -12.13 0.56
CA GLU A 26 8.26 -10.73 0.61
C GLU A 26 8.57 -10.11 1.97
N LYS A 27 8.40 -10.86 3.07
CA LYS A 27 8.74 -10.36 4.41
C LYS A 27 10.22 -10.01 4.49
N GLU A 28 11.10 -10.88 4.00
CA GLU A 28 12.53 -10.64 4.01
C GLU A 28 12.90 -9.45 3.11
N TYR A 29 12.32 -9.39 1.91
CA TYR A 29 12.47 -8.24 1.02
C TYR A 29 12.10 -6.92 1.72
N TRP A 30 10.94 -6.83 2.37
CA TRP A 30 10.51 -5.63 3.07
C TRP A 30 11.40 -5.30 4.27
N LEU A 31 11.93 -6.31 4.97
CA LEU A 31 12.87 -6.09 6.08
C LEU A 31 14.21 -5.49 5.62
N ARG A 32 14.65 -5.78 4.39
CA ARG A 32 15.87 -5.19 3.79
C ARG A 32 15.69 -3.73 3.33
N GLN A 33 14.47 -3.25 3.18
CA GLN A 33 14.20 -1.86 2.79
C GLN A 33 14.39 -0.89 3.95
N THR A 34 14.71 0.38 3.66
CA THR A 34 14.77 1.40 4.70
C THR A 34 13.38 1.67 5.30
N PRO A 35 13.30 2.13 6.56
CA PRO A 35 12.03 2.50 7.18
C PRO A 35 11.20 3.49 6.34
N GLU A 36 11.83 4.48 5.74
CA GLU A 36 11.17 5.49 4.93
C GLU A 36 10.57 4.90 3.65
N ALA A 37 11.29 3.98 3.00
CA ALA A 37 10.81 3.28 1.80
C ALA A 37 9.57 2.44 2.13
N ARG A 38 9.58 1.71 3.25
CA ARG A 38 8.42 0.94 3.72
C ARG A 38 7.21 1.83 3.99
N LEU A 39 7.40 2.95 4.70
CA LEU A 39 6.31 3.88 5.03
C LEU A 39 5.68 4.49 3.77
N ARG A 40 6.49 4.86 2.78
CA ARG A 40 5.98 5.33 1.48
C ARG A 40 5.14 4.27 0.78
N GLN A 41 5.62 3.02 0.75
CA GLN A 41 4.86 1.94 0.13
C GLN A 41 3.55 1.66 0.88
N MET A 42 3.57 1.68 2.21
CA MET A 42 2.37 1.53 3.02
C MET A 42 1.34 2.61 2.72
N GLU A 43 1.74 3.87 2.52
CA GLU A 43 0.81 4.94 2.14
C GLU A 43 0.21 4.71 0.75
N ILE A 44 0.99 4.19 -0.20
CA ILE A 44 0.48 3.81 -1.53
C ILE A 44 -0.58 2.72 -1.39
N LEU A 45 -0.28 1.65 -0.64
CA LEU A 45 -1.21 0.55 -0.40
C LEU A 45 -2.47 1.03 0.34
N ARG A 46 -2.32 1.93 1.32
CA ARG A 46 -3.46 2.52 2.04
C ARG A 46 -4.36 3.28 1.08
N ARG A 47 -3.81 4.07 0.15
CA ARG A 47 -4.59 4.82 -0.85
C ARG A 47 -5.30 3.90 -1.83
N ILE A 48 -4.64 2.83 -2.28
CA ILE A 48 -5.23 1.85 -3.20
C ILE A 48 -6.40 1.13 -2.54
N ASN A 49 -6.20 0.62 -1.32
CA ASN A 49 -7.22 -0.22 -0.65
C ASN A 49 -8.34 0.59 -0.02
N TYR A 50 -8.05 1.77 0.54
CA TYR A 50 -9.02 2.53 1.35
C TYR A 50 -9.33 3.93 0.79
N GLY A 51 -8.65 4.36 -0.26
CA GLY A 51 -8.83 5.67 -0.86
C GLY A 51 -8.15 6.81 -0.10
N HIS A 52 -8.11 7.98 -0.73
CA HIS A 52 -7.43 9.16 -0.20
C HIS A 52 -8.02 9.70 1.12
N ARG A 53 -9.30 9.46 1.39
CA ARG A 53 -10.02 9.98 2.58
C ARG A 53 -10.14 9.00 3.74
N ALA A 54 -9.50 7.83 3.67
CA ALA A 54 -9.64 6.80 4.71
C ALA A 54 -9.33 7.31 6.13
N THR A 55 -8.38 8.24 6.25
CA THR A 55 -7.96 8.81 7.54
C THR A 55 -8.88 9.92 8.05
N GLY A 56 -9.82 10.43 7.24
CA GLY A 56 -10.72 11.51 7.64
C GLY A 56 -11.60 11.16 8.84
N ARG A 57 -11.91 9.88 9.05
CA ARG A 57 -12.67 9.39 10.22
C ARG A 57 -11.79 9.03 11.42
N LEU A 58 -10.48 8.84 11.22
CA LEU A 58 -9.52 8.49 12.28
C LEU A 58 -9.05 9.71 13.08
N GLN A 59 -9.29 10.95 12.60
CA GLN A 59 -8.98 12.18 13.33
C GLN A 59 -9.61 12.22 14.73
N ARG A 60 -10.77 11.57 14.92
CA ARG A 60 -11.48 11.54 16.20
C ARG A 60 -10.98 10.47 17.17
N PHE A 61 -10.15 9.54 16.72
CA PHE A 61 -9.64 8.46 17.58
C PHE A 61 -8.57 8.96 18.57
N PHE A 62 -7.83 10.01 18.19
CA PHE A 62 -6.89 10.71 19.09
C PHE A 62 -7.46 12.02 19.65
N GLU A 63 -8.77 12.25 19.53
CA GLU A 63 -9.41 13.44 20.07
C GLU A 63 -9.65 13.26 21.57
N ALA A 64 -8.99 14.08 22.40
CA ALA A 64 -9.22 14.09 23.84
C ALA A 64 -10.60 14.70 24.13
N ALA A 65 -11.58 13.86 24.47
CA ALA A 65 -12.89 14.32 24.89
C ALA A 65 -12.84 14.85 26.34
N GLN A 66 -13.18 16.12 26.54
CA GLN A 66 -13.32 16.69 27.87
C GLN A 66 -14.72 16.35 28.42
N GLN A 67 -14.78 15.55 29.49
CA GLN A 67 -16.02 15.26 30.18
C GLN A 67 -16.49 16.53 30.90
N LYS A 68 -17.61 17.12 30.46
CA LYS A 68 -18.26 18.20 31.22
C LYS A 68 -18.91 17.58 32.45
N GLY A 69 -18.40 17.93 33.64
CA GLY A 69 -18.93 17.48 34.92
C GLY A 69 -20.39 17.90 35.11
N CYS A 70 -21.14 17.03 35.77
CA CYS A 70 -22.52 17.24 36.20
C CYS A 70 -22.57 18.29 37.34
#